data_AF-X1KS97-F1
#
_entry.id   AF-X1KS97-F1
#
_cell.length_a   1.000
_cell.length_b   1.000
_cell.length_c   1.000
_cell.angle_alpha   90.00
_cell.angle_beta   90.00
_cell.angle_gamma   90.00
#
_symmetry.space_group_name_H-M   'P 1'
#
loop_
_entity.id
_entity.type
_entity.pdbx_description
1 polymer ?
#
loop_
_entity_poly.entity_id
_entity_poly.type
_entity_poly.pdbx_seq_one_letter_code
_entity_poly.pdbx_strand_id
1 'polypeptide(L)'
;LIKHFKISDVRAHLMETVPLRAPNFSVYVNGKRLSSQYVAGRKIPFLEGTKFGTVYGEIILVTSGSSPREKAGIQCKVKGVTIKRDFFGLENLGSPAKKIYGFVNTNFLPITSDRTGFITDSPEYQAFEEVMQQVAKRVREQLRILADERGNRKINRRLKEAMKRIERALLHNPDLCPFGLVARGEKHEEGEQKLEITKEEEKKGLPPEEWKEPIGRGKETPKFEKSRRKRPRIKSLTSTRIIRQLRAKEMGITCLVDHFGEDGPESYTEGSVVYINRDHPVYKEAAKTRLSFVMHLARLLTQEIALLSHPDNPHLAYQRQSKLMRDAFGEEE
;
A
#
# COMPACT_ATOMS: atom_id res chain seq x y z
N LEU A 1 -38.54 30.15 28.26
CA LEU A 1 -38.09 28.87 27.68
C LEU A 1 -36.69 28.54 28.19
N ILE A 2 -36.57 27.68 29.19
CA ILE A 2 -35.26 27.19 29.69
C ILE A 2 -34.87 26.02 28.80
N LYS A 3 -33.92 26.22 27.87
CA LYS A 3 -33.36 25.13 27.06
C LYS A 3 -32.38 24.34 27.93
N HIS A 4 -32.69 23.08 28.20
CA HIS A 4 -31.75 22.16 28.83
C HIS A 4 -30.75 21.65 27.81
N PHE A 5 -29.48 21.98 27.98
CA PHE A 5 -28.39 21.45 27.16
C PHE A 5 -27.74 20.25 27.85
N LYS A 6 -27.51 19.18 27.10
CA LYS A 6 -26.68 18.07 27.58
C LYS A 6 -25.24 18.55 27.66
N ILE A 7 -24.59 18.32 28.81
CA ILE A 7 -23.19 18.72 29.05
C ILE A 7 -22.25 18.08 28.02
N SER A 8 -22.56 16.87 27.53
CA SER A 8 -21.81 16.20 26.46
C SER A 8 -21.76 17.03 25.18
N ASP A 9 -22.88 17.63 24.80
CA ASP A 9 -23.06 18.29 23.51
C ASP A 9 -22.38 19.67 23.56
N VAL A 10 -22.49 20.35 24.71
CA VAL A 10 -21.74 21.59 25.00
C VAL A 10 -20.24 21.33 24.95
N ARG A 11 -19.76 20.24 25.55
CA ARG A 11 -18.34 19.87 25.49
C ARG A 11 -17.87 19.59 24.07
N ALA A 12 -18.63 18.81 23.30
CA ALA A 12 -18.28 18.49 21.91
C ALA A 12 -18.22 19.75 21.04
N HIS A 13 -19.20 20.65 21.20
CA HIS A 13 -19.23 21.92 20.48
C HIS A 13 -18.02 22.80 20.82
N LEU A 14 -17.69 22.95 22.11
CA LEU A 14 -16.53 23.74 22.55
C LEU A 14 -15.19 23.12 22.16
N MET A 15 -15.08 21.78 22.09
CA MET A 15 -13.88 21.12 21.56
C MET A 15 -13.65 21.42 20.08
N GLU A 16 -14.72 21.67 19.33
CA GLU A 16 -14.66 21.95 17.90
C GLU A 16 -14.39 23.43 17.61
N THR A 17 -15.07 24.34 18.30
CA THR A 17 -15.02 25.78 17.98
C THR A 17 -13.81 26.48 18.55
N VAL A 18 -13.25 25.98 19.66
CA VAL A 18 -12.28 26.73 20.44
C VAL A 18 -10.84 26.24 20.20
N PRO A 19 -9.83 27.12 20.09
CA PRO A 19 -8.44 26.75 19.86
C PRO A 19 -7.77 26.11 21.10
N LEU A 20 -8.17 24.90 21.48
CA LEU A 20 -7.64 24.17 22.65
C LEU A 20 -6.15 23.80 22.56
N ARG A 21 -5.51 23.97 21.40
CA ARG A 21 -4.07 23.75 21.19
C ARG A 21 -3.24 25.02 21.25
N ALA A 22 -3.86 26.20 21.39
CA ALA A 22 -3.12 27.45 21.47
C ALA A 22 -2.36 27.55 22.82
N PRO A 23 -1.12 28.09 22.81
CA PRO A 23 -0.39 28.34 24.05
C PRO A 23 -1.18 29.33 24.91
N ASN A 24 -1.16 29.14 26.22
CA ASN A 24 -1.86 29.99 27.21
C ASN A 24 -3.38 30.06 27.06
N PHE A 25 -3.99 29.10 26.37
CA PHE A 25 -5.43 29.04 26.19
C PHE A 25 -6.01 27.78 26.86
N SER A 26 -7.03 27.92 27.69
CA SER A 26 -7.68 26.78 28.37
C SER A 26 -9.14 27.08 28.68
N VAL A 27 -10.00 26.11 28.40
CA VAL A 27 -11.44 26.20 28.64
C VAL A 27 -11.83 25.18 29.69
N TYR A 28 -12.68 25.60 30.62
CA TYR A 28 -13.23 24.75 31.67
C TYR A 28 -14.74 24.68 31.52
N VAL A 29 -15.30 23.47 31.52
CA VAL A 29 -16.75 23.23 31.50
C VAL A 29 -17.11 22.48 32.77
N ASN A 30 -17.83 23.16 33.67
CA ASN A 30 -18.20 22.68 35.00
C ASN A 30 -16.98 22.20 35.80
N GLY A 31 -15.95 23.05 35.92
CA GLY A 31 -14.72 22.76 36.66
C GLY A 31 -13.77 21.76 35.99
N LYS A 32 -14.18 21.10 34.89
CA LYS A 32 -13.32 20.16 34.15
C LYS A 32 -12.69 20.84 32.94
N ARG A 33 -11.36 20.77 32.84
CA ARG A 33 -10.59 21.28 31.70
C ARG A 33 -10.93 20.51 30.43
N LEU A 34 -11.20 21.22 29.35
CA LEU A 34 -11.29 20.64 28.01
C LEU A 34 -9.88 20.43 27.45
N SER A 35 -9.61 19.22 26.95
CA SER A 35 -8.38 18.88 26.24
C SER A 35 -8.70 18.48 24.80
N SER A 36 -7.81 18.80 23.86
CA SER A 36 -7.94 18.28 22.49
C SER A 36 -7.85 16.76 22.50
N GLN A 37 -8.76 16.07 21.79
CA GLN A 37 -8.70 14.62 21.67
C GLN A 37 -7.53 14.22 20.76
N TYR A 38 -6.79 13.20 21.18
CA TYR A 38 -5.81 12.53 20.34
C TYR A 38 -6.51 11.45 19.52
N VAL A 39 -6.38 11.52 18.20
CA VAL A 39 -6.89 10.50 17.28
C VAL A 39 -5.71 9.64 16.84
N ALA A 40 -5.73 8.36 17.23
CA ALA A 40 -4.72 7.40 16.81
C ALA A 40 -4.98 6.96 15.36
N GLY A 41 -3.94 6.96 14.52
CA GLY A 41 -4.05 6.56 13.13
C GLY A 41 -2.84 6.93 12.29
N ARG A 42 -2.90 6.59 11.00
CA ARG A 42 -1.88 6.97 10.03
C ARG A 42 -2.06 8.46 9.69
N LYS A 43 -1.00 9.24 9.93
CA LYS A 43 -0.97 10.68 9.69
C LYS A 43 -0.50 10.97 8.28
N ILE A 44 -1.18 11.89 7.62
CA ILE A 44 -0.88 12.42 6.29
C ILE A 44 -0.73 13.93 6.47
N PRO A 45 0.48 14.41 6.83
CA PRO A 45 0.76 15.83 6.88
C PRO A 45 0.85 16.37 5.45
N PHE A 46 0.44 17.62 5.28
CA PHE A 46 0.60 18.34 4.01
C PHE A 46 0.85 19.82 4.27
N LEU A 47 1.60 20.43 3.35
CA LEU A 47 1.99 21.83 3.37
C LEU A 47 2.09 22.26 1.91
N GLU A 48 1.07 22.97 1.43
CA GLU A 48 0.95 23.36 0.03
C GLU A 48 0.84 24.89 -0.05
N GLY A 49 1.64 25.50 -0.94
CA GLY A 49 1.62 26.94 -1.18
C GLY A 49 0.59 27.30 -2.24
N THR A 50 -0.20 28.34 -2.01
CA THR A 50 -1.05 28.96 -3.02
C THR A 50 -0.64 30.42 -3.23
N LYS A 51 -1.19 31.07 -4.26
CA LYS A 51 -0.98 32.50 -4.52
C LYS A 51 -1.46 33.41 -3.38
N PHE A 52 -2.37 32.93 -2.54
CA PHE A 52 -2.99 33.68 -1.44
C PHE A 52 -2.39 33.36 -0.07
N GLY A 53 -1.63 32.28 0.02
CA GLY A 53 -0.97 31.84 1.24
C GLY A 53 -0.87 30.33 1.33
N THR A 54 -0.41 29.86 2.49
CA THR A 54 -0.14 28.45 2.71
C THR A 54 -1.37 27.71 3.24
N VAL A 55 -1.62 26.53 2.69
CA VAL A 55 -2.61 25.56 3.14
C VAL A 55 -1.85 24.41 3.80
N TYR A 56 -2.07 24.18 5.08
CA TYR A 56 -1.34 23.14 5.81
C TYR A 56 -2.21 22.42 6.80
N GLY A 57 -1.89 21.16 7.09
CA GLY A 57 -2.71 20.38 7.98
C GLY A 57 -2.23 18.96 8.16
N GLU A 58 -3.04 18.20 8.88
CA GLU A 58 -2.82 16.79 9.10
C GLU A 58 -4.16 16.06 8.95
N ILE A 59 -4.19 15.10 8.03
CA ILE A 59 -5.29 14.13 7.91
C ILE A 59 -4.86 12.86 8.61
N ILE A 60 -5.74 12.30 9.43
CA ILE A 60 -5.53 11.11 10.23
C ILE A 60 -6.51 10.05 9.73
N LEU A 61 -5.95 8.93 9.26
CA LEU A 61 -6.69 7.74 8.90
C LEU A 61 -6.69 6.77 10.07
N VAL A 62 -7.85 6.58 10.69
CA VAL A 62 -8.00 5.66 11.83
C VAL A 62 -7.89 4.21 11.34
N THR A 63 -6.78 3.55 11.65
CA THR A 63 -6.46 2.19 11.17
C THR A 63 -7.01 1.10 12.09
N SER A 64 -7.15 1.36 13.39
CA SER A 64 -7.63 0.40 14.38
C SER A 64 -8.16 1.11 15.64
N GLY A 65 -9.19 0.54 16.28
CA GLY A 65 -9.78 1.06 17.52
C GLY A 65 -11.22 1.53 17.37
N SER A 66 -11.85 1.89 18.50
CA SER A 66 -13.16 2.55 18.51
C SER A 66 -13.07 3.89 17.80
N SER A 67 -14.07 4.22 16.99
CA SER A 67 -14.18 5.55 16.38
C SER A 67 -14.03 6.61 17.47
N PRO A 68 -13.23 7.67 17.23
CA PRO A 68 -13.18 8.82 18.12
C PRO A 68 -14.60 9.29 18.48
N ARG A 69 -14.78 9.83 19.69
CA ARG A 69 -16.06 10.49 20.05
C ARG A 69 -16.35 11.71 19.18
N GLU A 70 -15.33 12.20 18.49
CA GLU A 70 -15.42 13.27 17.51
C GLU A 70 -16.11 12.81 16.21
N LYS A 71 -16.80 13.75 15.56
CA LYS A 71 -17.39 13.54 14.23
C LYS A 71 -16.29 13.39 13.18
N ALA A 72 -16.40 12.37 12.34
CA ALA A 72 -15.50 12.16 11.20
C ALA A 72 -15.60 13.34 10.22
N GLY A 73 -14.49 13.62 9.54
CA GLY A 73 -14.31 14.70 8.58
C GLY A 73 -13.09 15.56 8.90
N ILE A 74 -12.75 16.44 7.97
CA ILE A 74 -11.59 17.33 8.02
C ILE A 74 -12.09 18.70 8.49
N GLN A 75 -11.55 19.18 9.61
CA GLN A 75 -11.85 20.50 10.15
C GLN A 75 -11.13 21.59 9.37
N CYS A 76 -11.88 22.51 8.78
CA CYS A 76 -11.34 23.70 8.13
C CYS A 76 -11.19 24.82 9.16
N LYS A 77 -9.95 25.24 9.39
CA LYS A 77 -9.60 26.22 10.40
C LYS A 77 -9.03 27.47 9.75
N VAL A 78 -9.51 28.62 10.20
CA VAL A 78 -9.00 29.94 9.80
C VAL A 78 -8.50 30.61 11.07
N LYS A 79 -7.21 30.98 11.10
CA LYS A 79 -6.57 31.61 12.27
C LYS A 79 -6.78 30.82 13.56
N GLY A 80 -6.78 29.49 13.46
CA GLY A 80 -6.93 28.56 14.61
C GLY A 80 -8.37 28.24 15.03
N VAL A 81 -9.38 28.87 14.42
CA VAL A 81 -10.81 28.64 14.71
C VAL A 81 -11.42 27.74 13.65
N THR A 82 -12.15 26.69 14.05
CA THR A 82 -12.88 25.82 13.12
C THR A 82 -14.11 26.52 12.58
N ILE A 83 -14.19 26.63 11.25
CA ILE A 83 -15.32 27.24 10.53
C ILE A 83 -16.31 26.17 10.09
N LYS A 84 -15.81 25.13 9.42
CA LYS A 84 -16.62 24.05 8.83
C LYS A 84 -15.87 22.72 8.94
N ARG A 85 -16.61 21.61 8.93
CA ARG A 85 -16.07 20.26 8.71
C ARG A 85 -16.55 19.75 7.36
N ASP A 86 -15.63 19.19 6.57
CA ASP A 86 -15.92 18.68 5.22
C ASP A 86 -15.12 17.40 4.93
N PHE A 87 -15.54 16.65 3.92
CA PHE A 87 -14.85 15.47 3.39
C PHE A 87 -14.21 15.73 2.02
N PHE A 88 -14.54 16.84 1.34
CA PHE A 88 -13.92 17.22 0.07
C PHE A 88 -14.00 16.11 -1.01
N GLY A 89 -15.18 15.49 -1.15
CA GLY A 89 -15.40 14.41 -2.11
C GLY A 89 -14.97 13.02 -1.62
N LEU A 90 -14.58 12.87 -0.35
CA LEU A 90 -14.25 11.58 0.28
C LEU A 90 -15.48 10.90 0.90
N GLU A 91 -16.60 11.58 1.00
CA GLU A 91 -17.89 11.07 1.46
C GLU A 91 -18.41 9.91 0.60
N ASN A 92 -18.11 9.93 -0.70
CA ASN A 92 -18.50 8.90 -1.67
C ASN A 92 -17.83 7.54 -1.41
N LEU A 93 -16.81 7.48 -0.55
CA LEU A 93 -16.15 6.23 -0.19
C LEU A 93 -17.03 5.32 0.68
N GLY A 94 -18.07 5.86 1.33
CA GLY A 94 -18.97 5.10 2.21
C GLY A 94 -18.34 4.79 3.57
N SER A 95 -18.26 3.50 3.95
CA SER A 95 -17.76 3.07 5.26
C SER A 95 -16.35 3.60 5.64
N PRO A 96 -15.36 3.65 4.72
CA PRO A 96 -14.05 4.24 4.97
C PRO A 96 -14.09 5.74 5.33
N ALA A 97 -15.07 6.52 4.85
CA ALA A 97 -15.18 7.94 5.14
C ALA A 97 -15.31 8.21 6.66
N LYS A 98 -15.97 7.32 7.40
CA LYS A 98 -16.12 7.39 8.86
C LYS A 98 -14.80 7.28 9.64
N LYS A 99 -13.70 6.94 8.96
CA LYS A 99 -12.36 6.79 9.56
C LYS A 99 -11.42 7.95 9.22
N ILE A 100 -11.92 8.95 8.51
CA ILE A 100 -11.15 10.12 8.10
C ILE A 100 -11.39 11.21 9.13
N TYR A 101 -10.31 11.65 9.75
CA TYR A 101 -10.27 12.75 10.71
C TYR A 101 -9.16 13.68 10.31
N GLY A 102 -9.16 14.90 10.82
CA GLY A 102 -8.03 15.80 10.61
C GLY A 102 -8.42 17.25 10.67
N PHE A 103 -7.46 18.09 10.36
CA PHE A 103 -7.67 19.53 10.24
C PHE A 103 -6.81 20.09 9.11
N VAL A 104 -7.28 21.18 8.54
CA VAL A 104 -6.57 22.04 7.60
C VAL A 104 -6.64 23.47 8.12
N ASN A 105 -5.51 24.16 8.09
CA ASN A 105 -5.37 25.57 8.44
C ASN A 105 -5.17 26.38 7.16
N THR A 106 -5.96 27.44 7.03
CA THR A 106 -5.92 28.39 5.90
C THR A 106 -6.26 29.78 6.41
N ASN A 107 -5.29 30.67 6.52
CA ASN A 107 -5.52 31.99 7.12
C ASN A 107 -6.09 33.04 6.16
N PHE A 108 -6.04 32.76 4.86
CA PHE A 108 -6.43 33.69 3.79
C PHE A 108 -7.87 33.48 3.29
N LEU A 109 -8.55 32.41 3.70
CA LEU A 109 -9.90 32.11 3.20
C LEU A 109 -10.92 33.15 3.69
N PRO A 110 -11.74 33.71 2.78
CA PRO A 110 -12.84 34.57 3.15
C PRO A 110 -13.96 33.76 3.80
N ILE A 111 -14.32 34.14 5.02
CA ILE A 111 -15.37 33.50 5.83
C ILE A 111 -16.67 34.31 5.77
N THR A 112 -17.80 33.62 5.93
CA THR A 112 -19.11 34.26 6.06
C THR A 112 -19.24 35.01 7.40
N SER A 113 -20.14 35.99 7.47
CA SER A 113 -20.34 36.82 8.67
C SER A 113 -20.71 36.03 9.92
N ASP A 114 -21.43 34.92 9.76
CA ASP A 114 -21.83 33.99 10.81
C ASP A 114 -20.71 32.99 11.20
N ARG A 115 -19.57 33.02 10.50
CA ARG A 115 -18.40 32.16 10.71
C ARG A 115 -18.69 30.65 10.59
N THR A 116 -19.73 30.28 9.83
CA THR A 116 -20.08 28.87 9.61
C THR A 116 -19.63 28.34 8.24
N GLY A 117 -19.26 29.24 7.32
CA GLY A 117 -18.93 28.89 5.95
C GLY A 117 -17.86 29.78 5.31
N PHE A 118 -17.65 29.53 4.03
CA PHE A 118 -16.70 30.24 3.19
C PHE A 118 -17.41 30.89 2.02
N ILE A 119 -16.84 31.97 1.50
CA ILE A 119 -17.31 32.59 0.26
C ILE A 119 -16.75 31.77 -0.91
N THR A 120 -17.59 30.92 -1.51
CA THR A 120 -17.19 29.92 -2.52
C THR A 120 -16.75 30.53 -3.85
N ASP A 121 -17.32 31.68 -4.20
CA ASP A 121 -17.11 32.31 -5.51
C ASP A 121 -15.81 33.13 -5.55
N SER A 122 -15.05 33.11 -4.46
CA SER A 122 -13.79 33.83 -4.33
C SER A 122 -12.62 33.06 -4.97
N PRO A 123 -11.64 33.76 -5.58
CA PRO A 123 -10.45 33.10 -6.13
C PRO A 123 -9.62 32.41 -5.05
N GLU A 124 -9.67 32.90 -3.80
CA GLU A 124 -9.06 32.28 -2.63
C GLU A 124 -9.65 30.88 -2.35
N TYR A 125 -10.99 30.75 -2.43
CA TYR A 125 -11.66 29.47 -2.20
C TYR A 125 -11.37 28.47 -3.31
N GLN A 126 -11.35 28.90 -4.57
CA GLN A 126 -11.01 28.04 -5.70
C GLN A 126 -9.59 27.47 -5.58
N ALA A 127 -8.60 28.31 -5.27
CA ALA A 127 -7.22 27.86 -5.06
C ALA A 127 -7.10 26.89 -3.88
N PHE A 128 -7.88 27.09 -2.81
CA PHE A 128 -7.94 26.17 -1.69
C PHE A 128 -8.59 24.83 -2.07
N GLU A 129 -9.68 24.86 -2.82
CA GLU A 129 -10.40 23.67 -3.25
C GLU A 129 -9.52 22.78 -4.14
N GLU A 130 -8.76 23.36 -5.07
CA GLU A 130 -7.79 22.64 -5.89
C GLU A 130 -6.76 21.89 -5.05
N VAL A 131 -6.20 22.55 -4.04
CA VAL A 131 -5.25 21.94 -3.10
C VAL A 131 -5.93 20.79 -2.35
N MET A 132 -7.14 21.00 -1.83
CA MET A 132 -7.86 19.97 -1.09
C MET A 132 -8.24 18.77 -1.97
N GLN A 133 -8.53 18.97 -3.26
CA GLN A 133 -8.74 17.88 -4.21
C GLN A 133 -7.46 17.05 -4.41
N GLN A 134 -6.29 17.69 -4.51
CA GLN A 134 -5.01 16.96 -4.58
C GLN A 134 -4.73 16.17 -3.31
N VAL A 135 -4.96 16.78 -2.14
CA VAL A 135 -4.83 16.11 -0.85
C VAL A 135 -5.81 14.93 -0.75
N ALA A 136 -7.06 15.10 -1.18
CA ALA A 136 -8.07 14.04 -1.21
C ALA A 136 -7.64 12.87 -2.11
N LYS A 137 -7.03 13.13 -3.29
CA LYS A 137 -6.44 12.08 -4.14
C LYS A 137 -5.36 11.29 -3.40
N ARG A 138 -4.44 11.97 -2.71
CA ARG A 138 -3.40 11.30 -1.89
C ARG A 138 -4.03 10.45 -0.79
N VAL A 139 -5.07 10.94 -0.12
CA VAL A 139 -5.81 10.21 0.92
C VAL A 139 -6.49 8.95 0.37
N ARG A 140 -7.13 9.03 -0.80
CA ARG A 140 -7.74 7.87 -1.47
C ARG A 140 -6.70 6.77 -1.74
N GLU A 141 -5.53 7.16 -2.24
CA GLU A 141 -4.45 6.21 -2.50
C GLU A 141 -3.95 5.54 -1.21
N GLN A 142 -3.79 6.30 -0.13
CA GLN A 142 -3.40 5.75 1.17
C GLN A 142 -4.47 4.81 1.75
N LEU A 143 -5.75 5.10 1.55
CA LEU A 143 -6.84 4.21 1.96
C LEU A 143 -6.83 2.90 1.17
N ARG A 144 -6.55 2.96 -0.14
CA ARG A 144 -6.37 1.77 -0.99
C ARG A 144 -5.24 0.90 -0.47
N ILE A 145 -4.07 1.49 -0.24
CA ILE A 145 -2.90 0.79 0.32
C ILE A 145 -3.22 0.11 1.66
N LEU A 146 -3.90 0.82 2.57
CA LEU A 146 -4.29 0.27 3.88
C LEU A 146 -5.34 -0.84 3.80
N ALA A 147 -6.19 -0.84 2.77
CA ALA A 147 -7.13 -1.92 2.51
C ALA A 147 -6.39 -3.16 2.00
N ASP A 148 -5.45 -2.97 1.07
CA ASP A 148 -4.62 -4.04 0.52
C ASP A 148 -3.74 -4.68 1.60
N GLU A 149 -3.08 -3.88 2.44
CA GLU A 149 -2.26 -4.38 3.55
C GLU A 149 -3.05 -5.31 4.50
N ARG A 150 -4.33 -4.99 4.75
CA ARG A 150 -5.22 -5.84 5.55
C ARG A 150 -5.54 -7.15 4.83
N GLY A 151 -5.86 -7.09 3.53
CA GLY A 151 -6.10 -8.28 2.71
C GLY A 151 -4.85 -9.16 2.57
N ASN A 152 -3.68 -8.53 2.46
CA ASN A 152 -2.41 -9.18 2.19
C ASN A 152 -2.01 -10.20 3.25
N ARG A 153 -2.40 -10.02 4.52
CA ARG A 153 -2.13 -11.03 5.57
C ARG A 153 -2.88 -12.34 5.30
N LYS A 154 -4.14 -12.27 4.86
CA LYS A 154 -4.93 -13.46 4.50
C LYS A 154 -4.33 -14.12 3.26
N ILE A 155 -4.03 -13.34 2.23
CA ILE A 155 -3.43 -13.82 0.97
C ILE A 155 -2.08 -14.50 1.25
N ASN A 156 -1.20 -13.87 2.03
CA ASN A 156 0.10 -14.40 2.41
C ASN A 156 0.02 -15.78 3.07
N ARG A 157 -0.93 -15.97 4.00
CA ARG A 157 -1.11 -17.26 4.68
C ARG A 157 -1.53 -18.36 3.70
N ARG A 158 -2.43 -18.04 2.77
CA ARG A 158 -2.94 -18.98 1.76
C ARG A 158 -1.91 -19.30 0.69
N LEU A 159 -1.17 -18.29 0.24
CA LEU A 159 -0.05 -18.47 -0.69
C LEU A 159 1.05 -19.34 -0.06
N LYS A 160 1.41 -19.09 1.21
CA LYS A 160 2.37 -19.93 1.94
C LYS A 160 1.89 -21.39 2.02
N GLU A 161 0.60 -21.61 2.29
CA GLU A 161 -0.01 -22.95 2.33
C GLU A 161 0.05 -23.64 0.96
N ALA A 162 -0.33 -22.95 -0.12
CA ALA A 162 -0.27 -23.47 -1.48
C ALA A 162 1.16 -23.81 -1.92
N MET A 163 2.10 -22.89 -1.69
CA MET A 163 3.52 -23.09 -2.02
C MET A 163 4.13 -24.27 -1.27
N LYS A 164 3.83 -24.43 0.03
CA LYS A 164 4.34 -25.58 0.80
C LYS A 164 3.84 -26.91 0.25
N ARG A 165 2.58 -26.97 -0.21
CA ARG A 165 2.02 -28.18 -0.85
C ARG A 165 2.72 -28.48 -2.18
N ILE A 166 2.93 -27.47 -3.01
CA ILE A 166 3.62 -27.62 -4.30
C ILE A 166 5.09 -27.99 -4.11
N GLU A 167 5.78 -27.39 -3.14
CA GLU A 167 7.16 -27.73 -2.81
C GLU A 167 7.30 -29.23 -2.49
N ARG A 168 6.39 -29.77 -1.67
CA ARG A 168 6.34 -31.22 -1.39
C ARG A 168 6.09 -32.03 -2.67
N ALA A 169 5.13 -31.64 -3.50
CA ALA A 169 4.86 -32.34 -4.76
C ALA A 169 6.08 -32.35 -5.70
N LEU A 170 6.80 -31.24 -5.80
CA LEU A 170 8.02 -31.13 -6.62
C LEU A 170 9.18 -31.96 -6.07
N LEU A 171 9.30 -32.12 -4.75
CA LEU A 171 10.30 -33.00 -4.16
C LEU A 171 10.11 -34.46 -4.56
N HIS A 172 8.85 -34.91 -4.69
CA HIS A 172 8.51 -36.27 -5.15
C HIS A 172 8.59 -36.42 -6.67
N ASN A 173 8.57 -35.32 -7.43
CA ASN A 173 8.59 -35.30 -8.90
C ASN A 173 9.74 -34.45 -9.45
N PRO A 174 10.99 -34.93 -9.35
CA PRO A 174 12.16 -34.18 -9.81
C PRO A 174 12.18 -33.94 -11.33
N ASP A 175 11.52 -34.79 -12.10
CA ASP A 175 11.33 -34.71 -13.56
C ASP A 175 10.44 -33.54 -14.00
N LEU A 176 9.56 -33.08 -13.11
CA LEU A 176 8.64 -31.97 -13.37
C LEU A 176 9.21 -30.61 -12.98
N CYS A 177 10.40 -30.59 -12.39
CA CYS A 177 11.07 -29.36 -12.00
C CYS A 177 11.63 -28.65 -13.24
N PRO A 178 11.28 -27.38 -13.50
CA PRO A 178 11.89 -26.62 -14.59
C PRO A 178 13.39 -26.45 -14.31
N PHE A 179 14.24 -26.75 -15.31
CA PHE A 179 15.68 -26.66 -15.18
C PHE A 179 16.17 -25.22 -14.89
N GLY A 180 17.03 -25.08 -13.87
CA GLY A 180 18.21 -24.23 -13.90
C GLY A 180 18.04 -22.71 -13.81
N LEU A 181 17.72 -22.17 -12.62
CA LEU A 181 18.29 -20.90 -12.16
C LEU A 181 18.54 -20.96 -10.64
N VAL A 182 19.80 -21.25 -10.32
CA VAL A 182 20.39 -21.18 -9.00
C VAL A 182 20.47 -19.73 -8.54
N ALA A 183 19.87 -19.41 -7.39
CA ALA A 183 20.35 -18.34 -6.52
C ALA A 183 21.01 -18.98 -5.30
N ARG A 184 22.28 -19.35 -5.45
CA ARG A 184 23.16 -19.81 -4.38
C ARG A 184 23.71 -18.60 -3.63
N GLY A 185 23.54 -18.61 -2.31
CA GLY A 185 24.05 -17.64 -1.34
C GLY A 185 23.08 -16.47 -1.16
N GLU A 186 22.53 -16.18 0.02
CA GLU A 186 23.06 -16.34 1.37
C GLU A 186 21.97 -16.88 2.32
N LYS A 187 22.39 -17.54 3.40
CA LYS A 187 21.55 -17.70 4.58
C LYS A 187 21.17 -16.28 5.03
N HIS A 188 19.93 -15.89 4.81
CA HIS A 188 19.39 -14.67 5.40
C HIS A 188 18.21 -15.06 6.27
N GLU A 189 18.38 -14.73 7.54
CA GLU A 189 17.41 -14.82 8.61
C GLU A 189 16.09 -14.16 8.19
N GLU A 190 15.01 -14.67 8.76
CA GLU A 190 13.65 -14.19 8.58
C GLU A 190 13.56 -12.67 8.81
N GLY A 191 13.61 -11.92 7.72
CA GLY A 191 13.50 -10.47 7.72
C GLY A 191 13.05 -10.00 6.34
N GLU A 192 11.99 -9.20 6.31
CA GLU A 192 11.42 -8.58 5.12
C GLU A 192 12.50 -7.74 4.39
N GLN A 193 13.17 -8.32 3.40
CA GLN A 193 14.14 -7.58 2.60
C GLN A 193 13.45 -6.81 1.46
N LYS A 194 13.53 -5.49 1.56
CA LYS A 194 13.34 -4.52 0.46
C LYS A 194 14.19 -4.92 -0.74
N LEU A 195 13.54 -5.36 -1.82
CA LEU A 195 14.12 -5.47 -3.14
C LEU A 195 13.95 -4.13 -3.88
N GLU A 196 15.04 -3.62 -4.45
CA GLU A 196 15.13 -2.34 -5.17
C GLU A 196 14.05 -2.18 -6.22
N ILE A 197 13.31 -1.09 -6.12
CA ILE A 197 12.31 -0.62 -7.08
C ILE A 197 12.97 0.51 -7.84
N THR A 198 13.40 0.30 -9.08
CA THR A 198 13.80 1.40 -9.96
C THR A 198 12.55 2.17 -10.40
N LYS A 199 12.40 3.39 -9.90
CA LYS A 199 11.63 4.43 -10.61
C LYS A 199 12.53 4.95 -11.73
N GLU A 200 12.04 4.94 -12.95
CA GLU A 200 12.73 5.56 -14.09
C GLU A 200 12.74 7.08 -13.87
N GLU A 201 13.91 7.65 -13.66
CA GLU A 201 14.12 9.10 -13.77
C GLU A 201 14.69 9.43 -15.15
N GLU A 202 14.08 10.45 -15.77
CA GLU A 202 14.36 10.98 -17.08
C GLU A 202 15.81 11.48 -17.22
N LYS A 203 16.40 11.17 -18.37
CA LYS A 203 17.71 11.68 -18.80
C LYS A 203 17.66 13.18 -19.10
N LYS A 204 18.57 13.96 -18.51
CA LYS A 204 19.14 15.16 -19.16
C LYS A 204 20.63 15.35 -18.80
N GLY A 205 21.46 15.39 -19.84
CA GLY A 205 22.64 16.26 -19.99
C GLY A 205 23.96 15.91 -19.28
N LEU A 206 24.98 15.59 -20.08
CA LEU A 206 26.45 15.64 -19.83
C LEU A 206 27.03 16.78 -20.72
N PRO A 207 28.35 17.13 -20.70
CA PRO A 207 29.42 17.30 -19.66
C PRO A 207 30.22 18.63 -19.95
N PRO A 208 31.58 18.85 -19.78
CA PRO A 208 32.72 18.12 -19.15
C PRO A 208 33.78 19.00 -18.40
N GLU A 209 34.94 18.37 -18.09
CA GLU A 209 36.31 18.90 -17.76
C GLU A 209 36.78 18.67 -16.31
N GLU A 210 38.01 18.28 -15.97
CA GLU A 210 39.19 17.73 -16.67
C GLU A 210 40.17 17.19 -15.60
N TRP A 211 40.70 15.98 -15.82
CA TRP A 211 42.00 15.36 -15.45
C TRP A 211 42.95 16.00 -14.42
N LYS A 212 43.45 15.18 -13.46
CA LYS A 212 44.87 14.73 -13.35
C LYS A 212 45.15 13.78 -12.15
N GLU A 213 45.71 12.60 -12.46
CA GLU A 213 46.43 11.65 -11.58
C GLU A 213 47.95 12.01 -11.51
N PRO A 214 48.91 11.19 -10.98
CA PRO A 214 48.90 9.97 -10.10
C PRO A 214 49.87 10.14 -8.88
N ILE A 215 50.10 9.23 -7.93
CA ILE A 215 50.90 7.98 -7.96
C ILE A 215 50.87 7.35 -6.55
N GLY A 216 50.75 6.02 -6.44
CA GLY A 216 51.04 5.28 -5.20
C GLY A 216 50.76 3.78 -5.27
N ARG A 217 51.73 3.00 -5.76
CA ARG A 217 51.68 1.54 -6.01
C ARG A 217 51.39 0.70 -4.76
N GLY A 218 50.52 -0.31 -4.89
CA GLY A 218 50.32 -1.36 -3.89
C GLY A 218 49.57 -2.60 -4.41
N LYS A 219 50.31 -3.50 -5.09
CA LYS A 219 50.06 -4.95 -5.31
C LYS A 219 48.62 -5.40 -5.61
N GLU A 220 48.33 -5.55 -6.91
CA GLU A 220 47.14 -6.22 -7.43
C GLU A 220 47.30 -7.75 -7.39
N THR A 221 46.47 -8.42 -6.58
CA THR A 221 46.04 -9.80 -6.84
C THR A 221 44.90 -9.77 -7.85
N PRO A 222 44.88 -10.61 -8.90
CA PRO A 222 43.84 -10.54 -9.93
C PRO A 222 42.50 -10.98 -9.34
N LYS A 223 41.67 -10.01 -8.94
CA LYS A 223 40.26 -10.24 -8.68
C LYS A 223 39.61 -10.52 -10.03
N PHE A 224 39.40 -11.80 -10.32
CA PHE A 224 38.46 -12.23 -11.35
C PHE A 224 37.11 -11.54 -11.08
N GLU A 225 36.79 -10.51 -11.86
CA GLU A 225 35.47 -9.91 -11.91
C GLU A 225 34.51 -10.98 -12.43
N LYS A 226 33.90 -11.71 -11.51
CA LYS A 226 32.74 -12.54 -11.82
C LYS A 226 31.66 -11.59 -12.31
N SER A 227 31.40 -11.61 -13.61
CA SER A 227 30.32 -10.84 -14.22
C SER A 227 29.04 -11.11 -13.44
N ARG A 228 28.58 -10.09 -12.69
CA ARG A 228 27.29 -10.14 -11.99
C ARG A 228 26.22 -10.20 -13.07
N ARG A 229 25.78 -11.41 -13.43
CA ARG A 229 24.61 -11.61 -14.29
C ARG A 229 23.44 -10.89 -13.62
N LYS A 230 22.82 -9.98 -14.37
CA LYS A 230 21.75 -9.09 -13.91
C LYS A 230 20.62 -9.94 -13.34
N ARG A 231 20.27 -9.71 -12.07
CA ARG A 231 19.07 -10.30 -11.46
C ARG A 231 17.85 -9.93 -12.32
N PRO A 232 16.86 -10.83 -12.49
CA PRO A 232 15.67 -10.52 -13.26
C PRO A 232 15.01 -9.26 -12.70
N ARG A 233 14.75 -8.29 -13.59
CA ARG A 233 14.10 -7.02 -13.23
C ARG A 233 12.63 -7.30 -12.99
N ILE A 234 12.24 -7.40 -11.73
CA ILE A 234 10.84 -7.59 -11.34
C ILE A 234 10.10 -6.29 -11.61
N LYS A 235 9.21 -6.27 -12.61
CA LYS A 235 8.33 -5.13 -12.89
C LYS A 235 7.18 -5.18 -11.88
N SER A 236 7.16 -4.23 -10.94
CA SER A 236 6.02 -4.04 -10.01
C SER A 236 5.08 -2.98 -10.55
N LEU A 237 3.77 -3.23 -10.45
CA LEU A 237 2.75 -2.21 -10.72
C LEU A 237 2.37 -1.45 -9.43
N THR A 238 2.39 -2.13 -8.27
CA THR A 238 1.95 -1.53 -7.00
C THR A 238 2.92 -1.76 -5.83
N SER A 239 2.89 -0.86 -4.84
CA SER A 239 3.71 -0.93 -3.62
C SER A 239 3.22 -1.97 -2.60
N THR A 240 2.00 -2.49 -2.76
CA THR A 240 1.33 -3.46 -1.86
C THR A 240 1.49 -4.92 -2.29
N ARG A 241 2.45 -5.20 -3.19
CA ARG A 241 2.69 -6.55 -3.71
C ARG A 241 3.07 -7.55 -2.61
N ILE A 242 2.74 -8.82 -2.86
CA ILE A 242 3.23 -9.95 -2.06
C ILE A 242 4.28 -10.68 -2.89
N ILE A 243 5.50 -10.77 -2.37
CA ILE A 243 6.57 -11.57 -2.97
C ILE A 243 6.84 -12.78 -2.07
N ARG A 244 6.85 -13.98 -2.65
CA ARG A 244 7.24 -15.20 -1.96
C ARG A 244 8.11 -16.05 -2.88
N GLN A 245 9.23 -16.53 -2.36
CA GLN A 245 10.11 -17.43 -3.08
C GLN A 245 9.82 -18.88 -2.69
N LEU A 246 9.54 -19.73 -3.68
CA LEU A 246 9.51 -21.18 -3.55
C LEU A 246 10.92 -21.69 -3.81
N ARG A 247 11.46 -22.46 -2.86
CA ARG A 247 12.74 -23.14 -3.03
C ARG A 247 12.50 -24.63 -3.04
N ALA A 248 12.89 -25.31 -4.12
CA ALA A 248 12.89 -26.77 -4.17
C ALA A 248 14.23 -27.20 -4.76
N LYS A 249 15.04 -27.91 -3.97
CA LYS A 249 16.43 -28.29 -4.31
C LYS A 249 17.27 -27.08 -4.75
N GLU A 250 17.67 -26.99 -6.03
CA GLU A 250 18.51 -25.92 -6.59
C GLU A 250 17.69 -24.76 -7.23
N MET A 251 16.36 -24.83 -7.18
CA MET A 251 15.45 -23.90 -7.85
C MET A 251 14.96 -22.79 -6.93
N GLY A 252 14.85 -21.56 -7.46
CA GLY A 252 14.19 -20.44 -6.79
C GLY A 252 13.12 -19.79 -7.67
N ILE A 253 11.88 -20.31 -7.63
CA ILE A 253 10.74 -19.66 -8.30
C ILE A 253 10.22 -18.56 -7.40
N THR A 254 10.04 -17.35 -7.92
CA THR A 254 9.47 -16.24 -7.16
C THR A 254 8.02 -16.05 -7.57
N CYS A 255 7.09 -16.23 -6.65
CA CYS A 255 5.69 -15.86 -6.85
C CYS A 255 5.47 -14.41 -6.42
N LEU A 256 4.85 -13.62 -7.30
CA LEU A 256 4.44 -12.26 -7.07
C LEU A 256 2.93 -12.13 -7.26
N VAL A 257 2.23 -11.65 -6.23
CA VAL A 257 0.79 -11.34 -6.31
C VAL A 257 0.62 -9.83 -6.30
N ASP A 258 0.04 -9.27 -7.37
CA ASP A 258 -0.14 -7.82 -7.57
C ASP A 258 -1.40 -7.55 -8.41
N HIS A 259 -1.76 -6.27 -8.56
CA HIS A 259 -2.90 -5.77 -9.31
C HIS A 259 -2.56 -5.62 -10.80
N PHE A 260 -3.22 -6.37 -11.68
CA PHE A 260 -3.06 -6.26 -13.15
C PHE A 260 -4.37 -5.87 -13.87
N GLY A 261 -5.41 -5.49 -13.12
CA GLY A 261 -6.73 -5.15 -13.67
C GLY A 261 -7.61 -6.39 -13.90
N GLU A 262 -8.93 -6.17 -14.03
CA GLU A 262 -9.90 -7.27 -14.14
C GLU A 262 -9.81 -8.01 -15.48
N ASP A 263 -9.47 -7.29 -16.55
CA ASP A 263 -9.32 -7.82 -17.92
C ASP A 263 -7.93 -8.41 -18.19
N GLY A 264 -7.01 -8.34 -17.21
CA GLY A 264 -5.66 -8.89 -17.32
C GLY A 264 -5.64 -10.42 -17.18
N PRO A 265 -4.56 -11.10 -17.59
CA PRO A 265 -4.44 -12.56 -17.44
C PRO A 265 -4.46 -12.99 -15.96
N GLU A 266 -4.94 -14.20 -15.68
CA GLU A 266 -4.98 -14.78 -14.32
C GLU A 266 -3.58 -14.93 -13.70
N SER A 267 -2.66 -15.45 -14.50
CA SER A 267 -1.24 -15.59 -14.18
C SER A 267 -0.43 -15.52 -15.46
N TYR A 268 0.84 -15.16 -15.30
CA TYR A 268 1.83 -15.27 -16.36
C TYR A 268 3.22 -15.39 -15.75
N THR A 269 4.19 -15.79 -16.56
CA THR A 269 5.56 -16.00 -16.10
C THR A 269 6.56 -15.18 -16.90
N GLU A 270 7.49 -14.52 -16.22
CA GLU A 270 8.68 -13.91 -16.85
C GLU A 270 9.95 -14.42 -16.14
N GLY A 271 10.81 -15.14 -16.87
CA GLY A 271 12.03 -15.73 -16.31
C GLY A 271 11.71 -16.76 -15.22
N SER A 272 12.16 -16.53 -13.98
CA SER A 272 11.84 -17.38 -12.82
C SER A 272 10.74 -16.81 -11.92
N VAL A 273 10.00 -15.81 -12.39
CA VAL A 273 8.98 -15.09 -11.62
C VAL A 273 7.59 -15.40 -12.15
N VAL A 274 6.74 -15.97 -11.30
CA VAL A 274 5.32 -16.21 -11.58
C VAL A 274 4.50 -15.06 -11.02
N TYR A 275 3.81 -14.34 -11.89
CA TYR A 275 2.92 -13.24 -11.54
C TYR A 275 1.47 -13.76 -11.44
N ILE A 276 0.77 -13.40 -10.36
CA ILE A 276 -0.62 -13.75 -10.11
C ILE A 276 -1.45 -12.47 -10.00
N ASN A 277 -2.50 -12.39 -10.80
CA ASN A 277 -3.41 -11.27 -10.80
C ASN A 277 -4.52 -11.43 -9.76
N ARG A 278 -4.53 -10.53 -8.77
CA ARG A 278 -5.54 -10.51 -7.72
C ARG A 278 -6.85 -9.83 -8.10
N ASP A 279 -6.86 -9.05 -9.19
CA ASP A 279 -8.05 -8.33 -9.63
C ASP A 279 -8.98 -9.20 -10.48
N HIS A 280 -8.44 -10.30 -11.03
CA HIS A 280 -9.19 -11.20 -11.91
C HIS A 280 -10.46 -11.75 -11.22
N PRO A 281 -11.62 -11.82 -11.91
CA PRO A 281 -12.88 -12.28 -11.33
C PRO A 281 -12.77 -13.67 -10.67
N VAL A 282 -12.05 -14.60 -11.30
CA VAL A 282 -11.85 -15.97 -10.79
C VAL A 282 -11.05 -15.96 -9.47
N TYR A 283 -10.10 -15.04 -9.31
CA TYR A 283 -9.35 -14.88 -8.06
C TYR A 283 -10.28 -14.43 -6.93
N LYS A 284 -11.14 -13.44 -7.19
CA LYS A 284 -12.11 -12.90 -6.22
C LYS A 284 -13.12 -13.98 -5.79
N GLU A 285 -13.60 -14.77 -6.74
CA GLU A 285 -14.50 -15.91 -6.46
C GLU A 285 -13.81 -16.99 -5.61
N ALA A 286 -12.60 -17.40 -5.99
CA ALA A 286 -11.84 -18.41 -5.24
C ALA A 286 -11.50 -17.96 -3.81
N ALA A 287 -11.29 -16.65 -3.60
CA ALA A 287 -10.94 -16.07 -2.29
C ALA A 287 -12.05 -16.16 -1.22
N LYS A 288 -13.28 -16.55 -1.61
CA LYS A 288 -14.43 -16.71 -0.72
C LYS A 288 -14.20 -17.82 0.32
N THR A 289 -13.71 -18.99 -0.09
CA THR A 289 -13.45 -20.12 0.82
C THR A 289 -11.95 -20.40 0.95
N ARG A 290 -11.53 -20.94 2.11
CA ARG A 290 -10.11 -21.27 2.34
C ARG A 290 -9.60 -22.27 1.31
N LEU A 291 -10.31 -23.39 1.16
CA LEU A 291 -9.85 -24.51 0.34
C LEU A 291 -9.80 -24.12 -1.13
N SER A 292 -10.87 -23.51 -1.66
CA SER A 292 -10.91 -23.01 -3.04
C SER A 292 -9.76 -22.05 -3.31
N PHE A 293 -9.48 -21.12 -2.38
CA PHE A 293 -8.39 -20.17 -2.60
C PHE A 293 -7.01 -20.83 -2.66
N VAL A 294 -6.73 -21.77 -1.75
CA VAL A 294 -5.44 -22.50 -1.74
C VAL A 294 -5.31 -23.36 -3.00
N MET A 295 -6.38 -24.05 -3.42
CA MET A 295 -6.40 -24.83 -4.65
C MET A 295 -6.22 -23.96 -5.89
N HIS A 296 -6.88 -22.80 -5.96
CA HIS A 296 -6.76 -21.87 -7.08
C HIS A 296 -5.34 -21.31 -7.19
N LEU A 297 -4.74 -20.84 -6.09
CA LEU A 297 -3.34 -20.40 -6.08
C LEU A 297 -2.39 -21.51 -6.50
N ALA A 298 -2.61 -22.74 -6.02
CA ALA A 298 -1.80 -23.87 -6.41
C ALA A 298 -1.96 -24.25 -7.89
N ARG A 299 -3.19 -24.19 -8.42
CA ARG A 299 -3.47 -24.41 -9.85
C ARG A 299 -2.71 -23.43 -10.73
N LEU A 300 -2.73 -22.14 -10.39
CA LEU A 300 -1.99 -21.10 -11.13
C LEU A 300 -0.48 -21.36 -11.07
N LEU A 301 0.06 -21.61 -9.88
CA LEU A 301 1.49 -21.90 -9.73
C LEU A 301 1.92 -23.15 -10.52
N THR A 302 1.17 -24.25 -10.43
CA THR A 302 1.48 -25.50 -11.14
C THR A 302 1.32 -25.37 -12.66
N GLN A 303 0.35 -24.57 -13.13
CA GLN A 303 0.20 -24.25 -14.54
C GLN A 303 1.45 -23.55 -15.07
N GLU A 304 1.88 -22.49 -14.39
CA GLU A 304 3.04 -21.70 -14.78
C GLU A 304 4.35 -22.48 -14.67
N ILE A 305 4.49 -23.32 -13.64
CA ILE A 305 5.62 -24.25 -13.49
C ILE A 305 5.67 -25.26 -14.65
N ALA A 306 4.52 -25.82 -15.03
CA ALA A 306 4.46 -26.78 -16.13
C ALA A 306 4.83 -26.14 -17.47
N LEU A 307 4.46 -24.86 -17.68
CA LEU A 307 4.83 -24.08 -18.86
C LEU A 307 6.32 -23.67 -18.85
N LEU A 308 6.89 -23.35 -17.69
CA LEU A 308 8.32 -23.05 -17.53
C LEU A 308 9.22 -24.23 -17.91
N SER A 309 8.73 -25.45 -17.78
CA SER A 309 9.44 -26.67 -18.20
C SER A 309 9.40 -26.88 -19.73
N HIS A 310 9.01 -25.87 -20.52
CA HIS A 310 8.95 -25.85 -21.99
C HIS A 310 8.44 -27.17 -22.58
N PRO A 311 7.18 -27.55 -22.30
CA PRO A 311 6.63 -28.82 -22.77
C PRO A 311 6.45 -28.79 -24.29
N ASP A 312 6.79 -29.90 -24.95
CA ASP A 312 6.67 -30.02 -26.41
C ASP A 312 5.23 -29.88 -26.91
N ASN A 313 4.25 -30.22 -26.06
CA ASN A 313 2.83 -30.18 -26.38
C ASN A 313 1.98 -29.66 -25.20
N PRO A 314 0.86 -28.94 -25.46
CA PRO A 314 -0.06 -28.49 -24.41
C PRO A 314 -0.61 -29.61 -23.53
N HIS A 315 -0.85 -30.79 -24.11
CA HIS A 315 -1.29 -31.97 -23.39
C HIS A 315 -0.30 -32.40 -22.30
N LEU A 316 1.00 -32.33 -22.59
CA LEU A 316 2.05 -32.64 -21.63
C LEU A 316 2.05 -31.61 -20.49
N ALA A 317 1.87 -30.32 -20.79
CA ALA A 317 1.75 -29.28 -19.77
C ALA A 317 0.59 -29.59 -18.80
N TYR A 318 -0.57 -29.97 -19.33
CA TYR A 318 -1.75 -30.33 -18.54
C TYR A 318 -1.53 -31.58 -17.69
N GLN A 319 -0.89 -32.62 -18.24
CA GLN A 319 -0.55 -33.83 -17.49
C GLN A 319 0.41 -33.53 -16.33
N ARG A 320 1.45 -32.72 -16.58
CA ARG A 320 2.41 -32.28 -15.55
C ARG A 320 1.72 -31.49 -14.45
N GLN A 321 0.88 -30.51 -14.82
CA GLN A 321 0.06 -29.76 -13.87
C GLN A 321 -0.84 -30.68 -13.04
N SER A 322 -1.55 -31.62 -13.69
CA SER A 322 -2.46 -32.55 -13.03
C SER A 322 -1.75 -33.51 -12.08
N LYS A 323 -0.52 -33.92 -12.39
CA LYS A 323 0.33 -34.74 -11.51
C LYS A 323 0.72 -33.94 -10.27
N LEU A 324 1.26 -32.72 -10.45
CA LEU A 324 1.63 -31.84 -9.33
C LEU A 324 0.44 -31.48 -8.44
N MET A 325 -0.73 -31.21 -9.01
CA MET A 325 -1.94 -30.91 -8.25
C MET A 325 -2.44 -32.11 -7.46
N ARG A 326 -2.40 -33.32 -8.04
CA ARG A 326 -2.74 -34.56 -7.32
C ARG A 326 -1.78 -34.80 -6.16
N ASP A 327 -0.49 -34.66 -6.36
CA ASP A 327 0.48 -34.93 -5.29
C ASP A 327 0.50 -33.82 -4.22
N ALA A 328 0.11 -32.59 -4.57
CA ALA A 328 0.01 -31.47 -3.63
C ALA A 328 -1.22 -31.55 -2.70
N PHE A 329 -2.29 -32.21 -3.14
CA PHE A 329 -3.58 -32.26 -2.43
C PHE A 329 -4.10 -33.68 -2.17
N GLY A 330 -3.40 -34.71 -2.65
CA GLY A 330 -3.67 -36.10 -2.34
C GLY A 330 -3.52 -36.35 -0.84
N GLU A 331 -4.28 -37.30 -0.34
CA GLU A 331 -4.18 -37.73 1.05
C GLU A 331 -2.78 -38.33 1.26
N GLU A 332 -2.09 -37.90 2.32
CA GLU A 332 -0.87 -38.57 2.78
C GLU A 332 -1.31 -39.96 3.25
N GLU A 333 -0.98 -41.01 2.49
CA GLU A 333 -1.06 -42.39 2.96
C GLU A 333 -0.07 -42.66 4.09
#